data_AF-A0AAE3XIK0-F1
#
_entry.id   AF-A0AAE3XIK0-F1
#
_cell.length_a   1.000
_cell.length_b   1.000
_cell.length_c   1.000
_cell.angle_alpha   90.00
_cell.angle_beta   90.00
_cell.angle_gamma   90.00
#
_symmetry.space_group_name_H-M   'P 1'
#
loop_
_entity.id
_entity.type
_entity.pdbx_description
1 polymer ?
#
loop_
_entity_poly.entity_id
_entity_poly.type
_entity_poly.pdbx_seq_one_letter_code
_entity_poly.pdbx_strand_id
1 'polypeptide(L)'
;MKLKEENFLFVKVRHFLILVILPLFLFTISFQALGSADEEKMLEKKADFIFQLAKDVQFSQDLGSTYKIGLLGRSREIKSLFKLLEEKNENGLKVNGKSVEFFHFRRYKKVKPVNLLYLSADEKVKFGDLQDRLGDEVPFFIVTEDYPFGTSMFNITFDEEDNLIYELQENIFERKQAILSKSLLSSPKRIKTFDAWEQKFNKVNAMLKEEKKVTEVQKELIDDQTKEITEKSGVIKEKDQELHNHRVVLAVILFFLCIIGGMSYWLYRLNISRKEALAEVKKKNKNILSSINYARRIQEAMLPPRKDIESRFGEISLMFKPKDIVSGDFYWYMNDESKTMLAVADCTGHGVPGGFMSMLGSELLNKVSRLVEWNKPENLLTQVDNDIKRNLRKEGAEQTSDDGMDISLLSFNSDLSKVFFSGANNPLLLIRGNEDFLFRGTKRGLGGSKRNKKEFEAESIDLQKGDVLYMFTDGFQDQFGGPDNRKFMRKKLCLLLKEISSMPMKQQEEKLASEFDSWKGTGKQMDDVTVLGMRI
;
A
#
# COMPACT_ATOMS: atom_id res chain seq x y z
N MET A 1 -12.51 4.20 -22.62
CA MET A 1 -11.20 3.58 -22.90
C MET A 1 -10.32 3.40 -21.65
N LYS A 2 -10.41 4.27 -20.63
CA LYS A 2 -9.63 4.16 -19.36
C LYS A 2 -10.03 3.04 -18.38
N LEU A 3 -11.22 2.45 -18.52
CA LEU A 3 -11.69 1.35 -17.65
C LEU A 3 -11.14 -0.05 -18.01
N LYS A 4 -10.38 -0.19 -19.12
CA LYS A 4 -9.78 -1.48 -19.53
C LYS A 4 -8.34 -1.70 -19.04
N GLU A 5 -7.65 -0.67 -18.56
CA GLU A 5 -6.24 -0.78 -18.15
C GLU A 5 -6.06 -1.16 -16.67
N GLU A 6 -7.00 -0.80 -15.78
CA GLU A 6 -6.89 -1.13 -14.35
C GLU A 6 -7.09 -2.63 -14.03
N ASN A 7 -7.84 -3.37 -14.87
CA ASN A 7 -8.04 -4.80 -14.71
C ASN A 7 -6.83 -5.67 -15.14
N PHE A 8 -5.85 -5.10 -15.84
CA PHE A 8 -4.71 -5.87 -16.36
C PHE A 8 -3.57 -6.03 -15.33
N LEU A 9 -3.48 -5.13 -14.36
CA LEU A 9 -2.43 -5.13 -13.33
C LEU A 9 -2.73 -6.12 -12.20
N PHE A 10 -4.00 -6.30 -11.85
CA PHE A 10 -4.44 -7.18 -10.75
C PHE A 10 -4.29 -8.69 -11.07
N VAL A 11 -4.35 -9.07 -12.35
CA VAL A 11 -4.28 -10.47 -12.80
C VAL A 11 -2.84 -11.01 -12.80
N LYS A 12 -1.83 -10.15 -13.00
CA LYS A 12 -0.41 -10.55 -13.05
C LYS A 12 0.21 -10.77 -11.65
N VAL A 13 -0.22 -10.02 -10.64
CA VAL A 13 0.29 -10.17 -9.26
C VAL A 13 -0.14 -11.51 -8.64
N ARG A 14 -1.32 -12.01 -9.01
CA ARG A 14 -1.87 -13.27 -8.49
C ARG A 14 -1.17 -14.52 -9.05
N HIS A 15 -0.63 -14.46 -10.27
CA HIS A 15 0.12 -15.57 -10.88
C HIS A 15 1.56 -15.69 -10.32
N PHE A 16 2.13 -14.60 -9.82
CA PHE A 16 3.48 -14.60 -9.26
C PHE A 16 3.55 -15.24 -7.87
N LEU A 17 2.51 -15.07 -7.04
CA LEU A 17 2.42 -15.65 -5.69
C LEU A 17 2.19 -17.17 -5.69
N ILE A 18 1.61 -17.74 -6.75
CA ILE A 18 1.29 -19.17 -6.84
C ILE A 18 2.51 -20.01 -7.27
N LEU A 19 3.50 -19.41 -7.94
CA LEU A 19 4.68 -20.10 -8.48
C LEU A 19 5.83 -20.30 -7.47
N VAL A 20 5.79 -19.64 -6.31
CA VAL A 20 6.93 -19.63 -5.36
C VAL A 20 6.71 -20.56 -4.15
N ILE A 21 5.47 -21.00 -3.88
CA ILE A 21 5.12 -21.67 -2.61
C ILE A 21 5.10 -23.21 -2.71
N LEU A 22 5.23 -23.80 -3.91
CA LEU A 22 4.96 -25.24 -4.10
C LEU A 22 6.10 -26.28 -3.90
N PRO A 23 7.41 -25.98 -3.79
CA PRO A 23 8.41 -27.05 -3.77
C PRO A 23 9.15 -27.25 -2.41
N LEU A 24 8.44 -27.20 -1.28
CA LEU A 24 9.06 -27.35 0.06
C LEU A 24 8.56 -28.56 0.89
N PHE A 25 7.83 -29.51 0.29
CA PHE A 25 7.15 -30.57 1.06
C PHE A 25 7.66 -32.01 0.86
N LEU A 26 8.82 -32.22 0.23
CA LEU A 26 9.31 -33.59 -0.02
C LEU A 26 10.78 -33.72 0.33
N PHE A 27 11.12 -34.00 1.60
CA PHE A 27 12.32 -34.78 1.95
C PHE A 27 12.37 -35.18 3.44
N THR A 28 11.65 -36.23 3.83
CA THR A 28 11.99 -37.04 5.02
C THR A 28 11.38 -38.43 4.86
N ILE A 29 12.21 -39.48 4.77
CA ILE A 29 12.02 -40.84 5.31
C ILE A 29 13.16 -41.71 4.74
N SER A 30 13.98 -42.31 5.60
CA SER A 30 14.47 -43.71 5.54
C SER A 30 15.81 -43.88 6.27
N PHE A 31 15.83 -44.60 7.41
CA PHE A 31 16.91 -45.54 7.80
C PHE A 31 16.61 -46.22 9.16
N GLN A 32 16.19 -47.49 9.19
CA GLN A 32 16.19 -48.39 10.37
C GLN A 32 15.71 -49.79 9.94
N ALA A 33 16.61 -50.72 9.57
CA ALA A 33 16.17 -52.08 9.18
C ALA A 33 17.22 -53.22 9.21
N LEU A 34 18.40 -53.11 9.84
CA LEU A 34 19.46 -54.13 9.64
C LEU A 34 19.83 -55.02 10.87
N GLY A 35 19.20 -54.85 12.04
CA GLY A 35 19.60 -55.58 13.27
C GLY A 35 18.74 -56.79 13.66
N SER A 36 17.65 -57.10 12.95
CA SER A 36 16.60 -58.00 13.45
C SER A 36 16.66 -59.46 12.97
N ALA A 37 17.44 -59.78 11.94
CA ALA A 37 17.32 -61.06 11.23
C ALA A 37 18.04 -62.25 11.90
N ASP A 38 19.16 -62.03 12.58
CA ASP A 38 19.96 -63.13 13.17
C ASP A 38 19.40 -63.63 14.51
N GLU A 39 18.87 -62.74 15.36
CA GLU A 39 18.19 -63.12 16.61
C GLU A 39 16.94 -63.99 16.34
N GLU A 40 16.19 -63.67 15.28
CA GLU A 40 14.98 -64.39 14.90
C GLU A 40 15.29 -65.84 14.48
N LYS A 41 16.38 -66.04 13.74
CA LYS A 41 16.83 -67.37 13.28
C LYS A 41 17.29 -68.28 14.44
N MET A 42 17.92 -67.73 15.47
CA MET A 42 18.27 -68.50 16.68
C MET A 42 17.04 -68.90 17.49
N LEU A 43 16.08 -67.98 17.65
CA LEU A 43 14.80 -68.25 18.32
C LEU A 43 14.03 -69.37 17.60
N GLU A 44 14.03 -69.39 16.27
CA GLU A 44 13.44 -70.48 15.48
C GLU A 44 14.08 -71.84 15.76
N LYS A 45 15.42 -71.91 15.73
CA LYS A 45 16.17 -73.14 16.06
C LYS A 45 15.82 -73.66 17.46
N LYS A 46 15.71 -72.77 18.46
CA LYS A 46 15.31 -73.13 19.84
C LYS A 46 13.89 -73.67 19.90
N ALA A 47 12.94 -73.01 19.25
CA ALA A 47 11.54 -73.42 19.22
C ALA A 47 11.38 -74.83 18.59
N ASP A 48 12.02 -75.07 17.45
CA ASP A 48 11.98 -76.37 16.78
C ASP A 48 12.60 -77.48 17.61
N PHE A 49 13.71 -77.19 18.28
CA PHE A 49 14.38 -78.17 19.14
C PHE A 49 13.54 -78.55 20.36
N ILE A 50 12.96 -77.57 21.08
CA ILE A 50 12.08 -77.83 22.23
C ILE A 50 10.90 -78.71 21.83
N PHE A 51 10.31 -78.44 20.66
CA PHE A 51 9.20 -79.23 20.16
C PHE A 51 9.61 -80.64 19.74
N GLN A 52 10.74 -80.79 19.06
CA GLN A 52 11.26 -82.09 18.66
C GLN A 52 11.59 -82.95 19.88
N LEU A 53 12.21 -82.35 20.90
CA LEU A 53 12.54 -83.03 22.16
C LEU A 53 11.30 -83.53 22.90
N ALA A 54 10.18 -82.78 22.88
CA ALA A 54 8.91 -83.23 23.44
C ALA A 54 8.38 -84.52 22.79
N LYS A 55 8.66 -84.74 21.50
CA LYS A 55 8.31 -85.99 20.78
C LYS A 55 9.25 -87.14 21.11
N ASP A 56 10.53 -86.84 21.29
CA ASP A 56 11.59 -87.83 21.50
C ASP A 56 11.60 -88.43 22.92
N VAL A 57 10.80 -87.89 23.85
CA VAL A 57 10.63 -88.41 25.22
C VAL A 57 9.20 -88.89 25.44
N GLN A 58 9.01 -90.19 25.71
CA GLN A 58 7.70 -90.79 25.97
C GLN A 58 7.63 -91.38 27.38
N PHE A 59 6.67 -90.94 28.19
CA PHE A 59 6.43 -91.52 29.52
C PHE A 59 5.53 -92.77 29.42
N SER A 60 5.77 -93.76 30.30
CA SER A 60 4.95 -94.98 30.40
C SER A 60 3.53 -94.73 30.92
N GLN A 61 3.34 -93.65 31.69
CA GLN A 61 2.05 -93.24 32.25
C GLN A 61 1.21 -92.45 31.23
N ASP A 62 -0.11 -92.58 31.28
CA ASP A 62 -0.99 -91.83 30.39
C ASP A 62 -1.05 -90.34 30.77
N LEU A 63 -0.48 -89.50 29.89
CA LEU A 63 -0.47 -88.04 30.03
C LEU A 63 -1.83 -87.35 29.73
N GLY A 64 -2.91 -88.10 29.48
CA GLY A 64 -4.22 -87.55 29.09
C GLY A 64 -4.27 -87.05 27.65
N SER A 65 -5.25 -86.22 27.28
CA SER A 65 -5.44 -85.73 25.91
C SER A 65 -4.52 -84.58 25.48
N THR A 66 -3.78 -83.97 26.43
CA THR A 66 -3.05 -82.71 26.21
C THR A 66 -1.66 -82.75 26.85
N TYR A 67 -0.64 -82.36 26.09
CA TYR A 67 0.76 -82.26 26.49
C TYR A 67 1.12 -80.80 26.83
N LYS A 68 1.62 -80.55 28.04
CA LYS A 68 1.87 -79.19 28.56
C LYS A 68 3.35 -78.84 28.52
N ILE A 69 3.71 -77.74 27.87
CA ILE A 69 5.09 -77.21 27.78
C ILE A 69 5.17 -75.87 28.51
N GLY A 70 6.01 -75.77 29.53
CA GLY A 70 6.27 -74.55 30.28
C GLY A 70 7.58 -73.88 29.88
N LEU A 71 7.59 -72.55 29.77
CA LEU A 71 8.79 -71.74 29.65
C LEU A 71 8.92 -70.86 30.89
N LEU A 72 10.02 -70.98 31.63
CA LEU A 72 10.30 -70.21 32.83
C LEU A 72 11.34 -69.13 32.52
N GLY A 73 10.92 -67.87 32.67
CA GLY A 73 11.86 -66.75 32.71
C GLY A 73 11.25 -65.38 32.43
N ARG A 74 12.04 -64.31 32.60
CA ARG A 74 11.60 -62.91 32.40
C ARG A 74 12.26 -62.21 31.22
N SER A 75 13.28 -62.82 30.64
CA SER A 75 14.04 -62.24 29.53
C SER A 75 13.13 -61.94 28.33
N ARG A 76 13.54 -60.97 27.51
CA ARG A 76 12.84 -60.64 26.26
C ARG A 76 12.83 -61.86 25.33
N GLU A 77 13.92 -62.60 25.30
CA GLU A 77 14.09 -63.83 24.55
C GLU A 77 13.05 -64.90 24.93
N ILE A 78 12.87 -65.21 26.23
CA ILE A 78 11.87 -66.20 26.67
C ILE A 78 10.45 -65.78 26.25
N LYS A 79 10.14 -64.48 26.22
CA LYS A 79 8.85 -63.98 25.74
C LYS A 79 8.72 -64.14 24.22
N SER A 80 9.76 -63.84 23.46
CA SER A 80 9.77 -64.03 22.01
C SER A 80 9.66 -65.51 21.65
N LEU A 81 10.37 -66.37 22.36
CA LEU A 81 10.33 -67.83 22.18
C LEU A 81 8.95 -68.40 22.51
N PHE A 82 8.33 -67.93 23.60
CA PHE A 82 6.96 -68.29 23.95
C PHE A 82 5.98 -67.90 22.86
N LYS A 83 6.06 -66.66 22.35
CA LYS A 83 5.21 -66.19 21.25
C LYS A 83 5.39 -67.02 19.98
N LEU A 84 6.64 -67.32 19.61
CA LEU A 84 6.96 -68.13 18.43
C LEU A 84 6.44 -69.57 18.55
N LEU A 85 6.50 -70.17 19.76
CA LEU A 85 5.94 -71.49 20.03
C LEU A 85 4.41 -71.47 19.96
N GLU A 86 3.75 -70.43 20.45
CA GLU A 86 2.30 -70.24 20.31
C GLU A 86 1.90 -70.09 18.83
N GLU A 87 2.61 -69.27 18.06
CA GLU A 87 2.39 -69.08 16.62
C GLU A 87 2.56 -70.41 15.85
N LYS A 88 3.61 -71.19 16.16
CA LYS A 88 3.79 -72.53 15.55
C LYS A 88 2.68 -73.51 15.93
N ASN A 89 2.06 -73.35 17.11
CA ASN A 89 0.96 -74.19 17.58
C ASN A 89 -0.40 -73.89 16.93
N GLU A 90 -0.60 -72.70 16.34
CA GLU A 90 -1.84 -72.34 15.62
C GLU A 90 -2.16 -73.35 14.49
N ASN A 91 -1.13 -74.01 13.95
CA ASN A 91 -1.26 -75.07 12.94
C ASN A 91 -1.67 -76.45 13.51
N GLY A 92 -1.99 -76.55 14.80
CA GLY A 92 -2.49 -77.79 15.43
C GLY A 92 -1.39 -78.82 15.69
N LEU A 93 -0.29 -78.41 16.32
CA LEU A 93 0.83 -79.30 16.64
C LEU A 93 0.39 -80.44 17.57
N LYS A 94 0.90 -81.64 17.29
CA LYS A 94 0.70 -82.83 18.13
C LYS A 94 2.02 -83.41 18.59
N VAL A 95 2.09 -83.73 19.87
CA VAL A 95 3.18 -84.51 20.48
C VAL A 95 2.61 -85.88 20.81
N ASN A 96 3.11 -86.92 20.13
CA ASN A 96 2.67 -88.31 20.31
C ASN A 96 1.12 -88.47 20.25
N GLY A 97 0.48 -87.74 19.34
CA GLY A 97 -0.97 -87.77 19.11
C GLY A 97 -1.82 -86.83 19.98
N LYS A 98 -1.23 -86.16 20.98
CA LYS A 98 -1.90 -85.28 21.96
C LYS A 98 -1.80 -83.80 21.55
N SER A 99 -2.81 -82.98 21.87
CA SER A 99 -2.74 -81.53 21.64
C SER A 99 -1.70 -80.88 22.55
N VAL A 100 -1.05 -79.79 22.12
CA VAL A 100 -0.01 -79.12 22.92
C VAL A 100 -0.53 -77.80 23.50
N GLU A 101 -0.28 -77.57 24.79
CA GLU A 101 -0.54 -76.29 25.47
C GLU A 101 0.76 -75.69 26.00
N PHE A 102 0.99 -74.40 25.74
CA PHE A 102 2.17 -73.67 26.21
C PHE A 102 1.84 -72.79 27.41
N PHE A 103 2.77 -72.69 28.36
CA PHE A 103 2.65 -71.84 29.54
C PHE A 103 3.91 -70.99 29.74
N HIS A 104 3.76 -69.67 29.90
CA HIS A 104 4.85 -68.79 30.31
C HIS A 104 4.81 -68.52 31.83
N PHE A 105 5.84 -68.94 32.55
CA PHE A 105 6.01 -68.70 33.98
C PHE A 105 7.10 -67.63 34.20
N ARG A 106 6.75 -66.50 34.83
CA ARG A 106 7.74 -65.45 35.15
C ARG A 106 8.57 -65.70 36.41
N ARG A 107 8.18 -66.70 37.22
CA ARG A 107 8.77 -67.02 38.53
C ARG A 107 8.60 -68.51 38.82
N TYR A 108 9.64 -69.18 39.31
CA TYR A 108 9.60 -70.62 39.60
C TYR A 108 8.48 -70.99 40.60
N LYS A 109 8.21 -70.14 41.61
CA LYS A 109 7.11 -70.31 42.57
C LYS A 109 5.70 -70.36 41.96
N LYS A 110 5.54 -69.93 40.70
CA LYS A 110 4.25 -69.92 39.97
C LYS A 110 4.14 -71.06 38.95
N VAL A 111 5.17 -71.90 38.82
CA VAL A 111 5.15 -73.07 37.94
C VAL A 111 4.02 -73.99 38.40
N LYS A 112 3.23 -74.41 37.41
CA LYS A 112 2.17 -75.42 37.51
C LYS A 112 2.67 -76.75 36.91
N PRO A 113 2.05 -77.90 37.22
CA PRO A 113 2.44 -79.18 36.61
C PRO A 113 2.40 -79.12 35.07
N VAL A 114 3.53 -79.42 34.44
CA VAL A 114 3.76 -79.47 32.99
C VAL A 114 4.57 -80.72 32.64
N ASN A 115 4.55 -81.16 31.38
CA ASN A 115 5.30 -82.35 30.93
C ASN A 115 6.73 -82.02 30.48
N LEU A 116 6.97 -80.80 29.99
CA LEU A 116 8.30 -80.26 29.68
C LEU A 116 8.41 -78.86 30.27
N LEU A 117 9.46 -78.59 31.06
CA LEU A 117 9.77 -77.24 31.54
C LEU A 117 11.12 -76.76 30.99
N TYR A 118 11.12 -75.66 30.23
CA TYR A 118 12.32 -75.00 29.71
C TYR A 118 12.74 -73.80 30.57
N LEU A 119 14.03 -73.63 30.83
CA LEU A 119 14.62 -72.44 31.44
C LEU A 119 16.08 -72.21 31.04
N SER A 120 16.51 -70.95 31.04
CA SER A 120 17.93 -70.57 30.85
C SER A 120 18.64 -70.32 32.19
N ALA A 121 19.97 -70.47 32.21
CA ALA A 121 20.83 -70.27 33.39
C ALA A 121 20.73 -68.86 33.98
N ASP A 122 20.33 -67.88 33.19
CA ASP A 122 20.07 -66.50 33.63
C ASP A 122 19.01 -66.41 34.75
N GLU A 123 18.12 -67.41 34.85
CA GLU A 123 17.10 -67.45 35.89
C GLU A 123 17.64 -67.92 37.26
N LYS A 124 18.86 -68.46 37.31
CA LYS A 124 19.59 -68.87 38.53
C LYS A 124 18.78 -69.79 39.46
N VAL A 125 17.96 -70.69 38.91
CA VAL A 125 17.11 -71.62 39.67
C VAL A 125 17.78 -72.99 39.73
N LYS A 126 17.92 -73.59 40.92
CA LYS A 126 18.52 -74.93 41.05
C LYS A 126 17.52 -76.01 40.61
N PHE A 127 18.02 -77.08 40.00
CA PHE A 127 17.21 -78.20 39.52
C PHE A 127 16.34 -78.84 40.62
N GLY A 128 16.89 -79.05 41.83
CA GLY A 128 16.14 -79.61 42.97
C GLY A 128 14.92 -78.77 43.37
N ASP A 129 15.05 -77.43 43.37
CA ASP A 129 13.94 -76.53 43.74
C ASP A 129 12.76 -76.62 42.76
N LEU A 130 13.02 -76.96 41.49
CA LEU A 130 12.00 -77.17 40.46
C LEU A 130 11.36 -78.55 40.57
N GLN A 131 12.16 -79.58 40.88
CA GLN A 131 11.66 -80.93 41.08
C GLN A 131 10.68 -80.98 42.26
N ASP A 132 11.04 -80.38 43.40
CA ASP A 132 10.16 -80.27 44.57
C ASP A 132 8.85 -79.54 44.27
N ARG A 133 8.91 -78.56 43.34
CA ARG A 133 7.74 -77.75 42.98
C ARG A 133 6.77 -78.46 42.04
N LEU A 134 7.29 -79.23 41.08
CA LEU A 134 6.46 -79.94 40.11
C LEU A 134 5.78 -81.16 40.72
N GLY A 135 6.42 -81.80 41.71
CA GLY A 135 5.91 -83.02 42.36
C GLY A 135 5.86 -84.22 41.41
N ASP A 136 5.56 -85.41 41.95
CA ASP A 136 5.55 -86.65 41.16
C ASP A 136 4.15 -87.04 40.62
N GLU A 137 3.16 -86.15 40.73
CA GLU A 137 1.78 -86.39 40.29
C GLU A 137 1.62 -86.46 38.76
N VAL A 138 2.45 -85.72 38.02
CA VAL A 138 2.43 -85.66 36.55
C VAL A 138 3.83 -85.94 36.02
N PRO A 139 4.04 -86.88 35.08
CA PRO A 139 5.35 -87.11 34.48
C PRO A 139 5.88 -85.86 33.77
N PHE A 140 7.12 -85.47 34.10
CA PHE A 140 7.78 -84.30 33.56
C PHE A 140 9.28 -84.51 33.35
N PHE A 141 9.87 -83.70 32.47
CA PHE A 141 11.31 -83.48 32.39
C PHE A 141 11.65 -81.99 32.25
N ILE A 142 12.87 -81.63 32.65
CA ILE A 142 13.35 -80.24 32.65
C ILE A 142 14.46 -80.10 31.60
N VAL A 143 14.35 -79.08 30.77
CA VAL A 143 15.33 -78.66 29.77
C VAL A 143 15.95 -77.36 30.24
N THR A 144 17.23 -77.39 30.57
CA THR A 144 18.00 -76.20 30.91
C THR A 144 18.82 -75.71 29.72
N GLU A 145 19.11 -74.41 29.67
CA GLU A 145 20.06 -73.82 28.74
C GLU A 145 21.23 -73.20 29.52
N ASP A 146 22.46 -73.50 29.10
CA ASP A 146 23.72 -72.98 29.66
C ASP A 146 23.96 -73.29 31.15
N TYR A 147 23.38 -74.38 31.66
CA TYR A 147 23.68 -74.85 33.01
C TYR A 147 25.02 -75.61 33.05
N PRO A 148 25.66 -75.75 34.22
CA PRO A 148 26.85 -76.59 34.35
C PRO A 148 26.55 -78.06 34.03
N PHE A 149 27.53 -78.75 33.44
CA PHE A 149 27.41 -80.16 33.05
C PHE A 149 26.92 -81.04 34.20
N GLY A 150 25.92 -81.88 33.93
CA GLY A 150 25.36 -82.84 34.86
C GLY A 150 24.49 -82.26 35.98
N THR A 151 24.04 -81.01 35.86
CA THR A 151 23.20 -80.36 36.90
C THR A 151 21.70 -80.43 36.63
N SER A 152 21.28 -80.88 35.44
CA SER A 152 19.87 -81.02 35.07
C SER A 152 19.61 -82.31 34.30
N MET A 153 18.32 -82.62 34.06
CA MET A 153 17.91 -83.79 33.27
C MET A 153 18.38 -83.73 31.82
N PHE A 154 18.23 -82.55 31.22
CA PHE A 154 18.57 -82.29 29.83
C PHE A 154 19.07 -80.84 29.76
N ASN A 155 20.27 -80.62 29.24
CA ASN A 155 20.86 -79.29 29.22
C ASN A 155 21.38 -79.00 27.81
N ILE A 156 21.01 -77.84 27.26
CA ILE A 156 21.38 -77.40 25.92
C ILE A 156 22.36 -76.23 26.00
N THR A 157 23.18 -76.09 24.97
CA THR A 157 24.00 -74.90 24.73
C THR A 157 24.29 -74.79 23.23
N PHE A 158 24.93 -73.72 22.79
CA PHE A 158 25.33 -73.50 21.39
C PHE A 158 26.84 -73.64 21.26
N ASP A 159 27.28 -74.28 20.18
CA ASP A 159 28.70 -74.28 19.82
C ASP A 159 29.08 -73.08 18.94
N GLU A 160 30.35 -73.00 18.56
CA GLU A 160 30.95 -71.89 17.78
C GLU A 160 30.29 -71.65 16.41
N GLU A 161 29.50 -72.60 15.91
CA GLU A 161 28.80 -72.53 14.61
C GLU A 161 27.28 -72.30 14.79
N ASP A 162 26.85 -71.86 15.97
CA ASP A 162 25.44 -71.71 16.35
C ASP A 162 24.62 -73.01 16.21
N ASN A 163 25.28 -74.16 16.36
CA ASN A 163 24.61 -75.44 16.41
C ASN A 163 24.23 -75.76 17.85
N LEU A 164 22.96 -76.09 18.04
CA LEU A 164 22.46 -76.55 19.34
C LEU A 164 23.04 -77.92 19.66
N ILE A 165 23.80 -77.99 20.74
CA ILE A 165 24.39 -79.19 21.34
C ILE A 165 23.77 -79.42 22.72
N TYR A 166 23.76 -80.66 23.20
CA TYR A 166 23.09 -80.99 24.46
C TYR A 166 23.75 -82.12 25.23
N GLU A 167 23.55 -82.12 26.54
CA GLU A 167 23.75 -83.27 27.41
C GLU A 167 22.41 -83.78 27.95
N LEU A 168 22.35 -85.07 28.30
CA LEU A 168 21.19 -85.67 28.95
C LEU A 168 21.63 -86.74 29.94
N GLN A 169 20.93 -86.81 31.08
CA GLN A 169 21.19 -87.76 32.16
C GLN A 169 20.24 -88.96 32.08
N GLU A 170 20.67 -90.00 31.35
CA GLU A 170 19.87 -91.21 31.06
C GLU A 170 19.30 -91.87 32.33
N ASN A 171 20.12 -91.96 33.37
CA ASN A 171 19.75 -92.51 34.67
C ASN A 171 18.53 -91.81 35.32
N ILE A 172 18.33 -90.51 35.08
CA ILE A 172 17.15 -89.79 35.61
C ILE A 172 15.90 -90.15 34.79
N PHE A 173 16.03 -90.27 33.46
CA PHE A 173 14.91 -90.68 32.60
C PHE A 173 14.49 -92.13 32.85
N GLU A 174 15.44 -93.06 33.05
CA GLU A 174 15.18 -94.45 33.41
C GLU A 174 14.39 -94.57 34.72
N ARG A 175 14.80 -93.84 35.77
CA ARG A 175 14.08 -93.81 37.07
C ARG A 175 12.66 -93.29 36.94
N LYS A 176 12.42 -92.35 36.02
CA LYS A 176 11.09 -91.80 35.73
C LYS A 176 10.28 -92.64 34.73
N GLN A 177 10.75 -93.85 34.38
CA GLN A 177 10.12 -94.75 33.41
C GLN A 177 9.82 -94.06 32.07
N ALA A 178 10.71 -93.15 31.63
CA ALA A 178 10.63 -92.49 30.35
C ALA A 178 11.44 -93.24 29.30
N ILE A 179 10.84 -93.48 28.14
CA ILE A 179 11.46 -94.07 26.96
C ILE A 179 12.01 -92.92 26.10
N LEU A 180 13.32 -92.96 25.85
CA LEU A 180 14.01 -92.02 24.97
C LEU A 180 14.12 -92.60 23.56
N SER A 181 13.93 -91.78 22.54
CA SER A 181 14.06 -92.20 21.15
C SER A 181 15.51 -92.56 20.77
N LYS A 182 15.69 -93.51 19.84
CA LYS A 182 17.02 -93.90 19.35
C LYS A 182 17.75 -92.75 18.66
N SER A 183 17.03 -91.85 17.98
CA SER A 183 17.59 -90.65 17.33
C SER A 183 18.20 -89.69 18.34
N LEU A 184 17.57 -89.50 19.50
CA LEU A 184 18.08 -88.64 20.56
C LEU A 184 19.35 -89.21 21.22
N LEU A 185 19.41 -90.53 21.42
CA LEU A 185 20.53 -91.22 22.06
C LEU A 185 21.79 -91.34 21.18
N SER A 186 21.61 -91.40 19.85
CA SER A 186 22.69 -91.59 18.85
C SER A 186 23.11 -90.30 18.12
N SER A 187 22.53 -89.15 18.49
CA SER A 187 22.82 -87.87 17.84
C SER A 187 24.28 -87.43 18.03
N PRO A 188 24.96 -86.94 16.97
CA PRO A 188 26.30 -86.35 17.07
C PRO A 188 26.31 -85.03 17.86
N LYS A 189 25.14 -84.42 18.10
CA LYS A 189 24.98 -83.20 18.91
C LYS A 189 25.01 -83.47 20.42
N ARG A 190 25.01 -84.75 20.82
CA ARG A 190 25.00 -85.17 22.22
C ARG A 190 26.41 -85.21 22.81
N ILE A 191 26.62 -84.48 23.89
CA ILE A 191 27.87 -84.51 24.68
C ILE A 191 27.73 -85.54 25.80
N LYS A 192 28.75 -86.41 25.94
CA LYS A 192 28.73 -87.55 26.88
C LYS A 192 29.69 -87.40 28.07
N THR A 193 30.67 -86.48 28.01
CA THR A 193 31.72 -86.33 29.02
C THR A 193 31.92 -84.88 29.41
N PHE A 194 32.27 -84.65 30.69
CA PHE A 194 32.58 -83.33 31.24
C PHE A 194 33.73 -82.64 30.49
N ASP A 195 34.79 -83.37 30.17
CA ASP A 195 35.97 -82.82 29.48
C ASP A 195 35.62 -82.23 28.10
N ALA A 196 34.69 -82.85 27.37
CA ALA A 196 34.24 -82.35 26.08
C ALA A 196 33.38 -81.08 26.20
N TRP A 197 32.64 -80.93 27.31
CA TRP A 197 31.87 -79.75 27.63
C TRP A 197 32.78 -78.57 28.03
N GLU A 198 33.74 -78.83 28.93
CA GLU A 198 34.66 -77.81 29.45
C GLU A 198 35.60 -77.24 28.37
N GLN A 199 36.08 -78.08 27.44
CA GLN A 199 36.89 -77.61 26.30
C GLN A 199 36.15 -76.60 25.41
N LYS A 200 34.89 -76.90 25.06
CA LYS A 200 34.08 -75.98 24.23
C LYS A 200 33.80 -74.66 24.98
N PHE A 201 33.43 -74.74 26.26
CA PHE A 201 33.16 -73.56 27.08
C PHE A 201 34.37 -72.63 27.24
N ASN A 202 35.56 -73.19 27.48
CA ASN A 202 36.78 -72.40 27.64
C ASN A 202 37.24 -71.71 26.36
N LYS A 203 37.02 -72.34 25.20
CA LYS A 203 37.37 -71.76 23.88
C LYS A 203 36.48 -70.57 23.54
N VAL A 204 35.18 -70.65 23.79
CA VAL A 204 34.23 -69.53 23.65
C VAL A 204 34.61 -68.35 24.54
N ASN A 205 34.98 -68.61 25.80
CA ASN A 205 35.42 -67.55 26.72
C ASN A 205 36.72 -66.86 26.28
N ALA A 206 37.64 -67.58 25.64
CA ALA A 206 38.86 -67.00 25.09
C ALA A 206 38.55 -66.06 23.90
N MET A 207 37.66 -66.47 22.98
CA MET A 207 37.20 -65.62 21.87
C MET A 207 36.54 -64.33 22.36
N LEU A 208 35.63 -64.44 23.35
CA LEU A 208 34.97 -63.28 23.97
C LEU A 208 35.96 -62.28 24.58
N LYS A 209 37.13 -62.74 25.05
CA LYS A 209 38.17 -61.87 25.62
C LYS A 209 38.92 -61.09 24.55
N GLU A 210 39.16 -61.68 23.38
CA GLU A 210 39.77 -60.98 22.24
C GLU A 210 38.80 -59.99 21.61
N GLU A 211 37.54 -60.38 21.42
CA GLU A 211 36.48 -59.51 20.87
C GLU A 211 36.26 -58.26 21.74
N LYS A 212 36.29 -58.41 23.06
CA LYS A 212 36.22 -57.27 24.00
C LYS A 212 37.35 -56.26 23.80
N LYS A 213 38.58 -56.72 23.55
CA LYS A 213 39.71 -55.81 23.30
C LYS A 213 39.53 -55.03 21.99
N VAL A 214 39.08 -55.68 20.93
CA VAL A 214 38.80 -55.02 19.65
C VAL A 214 37.71 -53.97 19.81
N THR A 215 36.64 -54.31 20.53
CA THR A 215 35.52 -53.40 20.81
C THR A 215 35.97 -52.17 21.59
N GLU A 216 36.90 -52.32 22.53
CA GLU A 216 37.42 -51.22 23.35
C GLU A 216 38.23 -50.22 22.51
N VAL A 217 39.09 -50.70 21.61
CA VAL A 217 39.84 -49.86 20.66
C VAL A 217 38.91 -49.16 19.67
N GLN A 218 37.90 -49.86 19.13
CA GLN A 218 36.92 -49.26 18.22
C GLN A 218 36.13 -48.15 18.91
N LYS A 219 35.80 -48.33 20.20
CA LYS A 219 35.08 -47.32 20.98
C LYS A 219 35.89 -46.04 21.13
N GLU A 220 37.18 -46.13 21.43
CA GLU A 220 38.06 -44.95 21.50
C GLU A 220 38.14 -44.20 20.16
N LEU A 221 38.26 -44.93 19.04
CA LEU A 221 38.29 -44.33 17.71
C LEU A 221 36.97 -43.61 17.37
N ILE A 222 35.84 -44.23 17.69
CA ILE A 222 34.51 -43.62 17.48
C ILE A 222 34.36 -42.36 18.34
N ASP A 223 34.81 -42.38 19.59
CA ASP A 223 34.73 -41.21 20.48
C ASP A 223 35.54 -40.03 19.91
N ASP A 224 36.75 -40.29 19.38
CA ASP A 224 37.57 -39.24 18.77
C ASP A 224 36.98 -38.72 17.46
N GLN A 225 36.46 -39.59 16.59
CA GLN A 225 35.73 -39.17 15.40
C GLN A 225 34.48 -38.35 15.75
N THR A 226 33.77 -38.74 16.80
CA THR A 226 32.57 -38.03 17.27
C THR A 226 32.92 -36.64 17.78
N LYS A 227 34.04 -36.48 18.50
CA LYS A 227 34.55 -35.15 18.87
C LYS A 227 34.85 -34.29 17.65
N GLU A 228 35.59 -34.81 16.67
CA GLU A 228 35.96 -34.05 15.46
C GLU A 228 34.71 -33.64 14.64
N ILE A 229 33.74 -34.54 14.49
CA ILE A 229 32.46 -34.23 13.82
C ILE A 229 31.71 -33.16 14.62
N THR A 230 31.70 -33.25 15.95
CA THR A 230 31.02 -32.26 16.81
C THR A 230 31.64 -30.87 16.63
N GLU A 231 32.97 -30.76 16.65
CA GLU A 231 33.68 -29.50 16.39
C GLU A 231 33.37 -28.94 15.00
N LYS A 232 33.51 -29.76 13.95
CA LYS A 232 33.20 -29.33 12.57
C LYS A 232 31.74 -28.91 12.41
N SER A 233 30.81 -29.63 13.05
CA SER A 233 29.38 -29.29 13.02
C SER A 233 29.08 -27.96 13.72
N GLY A 234 29.86 -27.60 14.76
CA GLY A 234 29.79 -26.30 15.42
C GLY A 234 30.18 -25.16 14.48
N VAL A 235 31.31 -25.30 13.78
CA VAL A 235 31.80 -24.29 12.81
C VAL A 235 30.83 -24.11 11.64
N ILE A 236 30.26 -25.21 11.12
CA ILE A 236 29.26 -25.14 10.04
C ILE A 236 28.02 -24.35 10.48
N LYS A 237 27.51 -24.60 11.69
CA LYS A 237 26.36 -23.87 12.24
C LYS A 237 26.63 -22.36 12.34
N GLU A 238 27.82 -21.98 12.80
CA GLU A 238 28.22 -20.57 12.89
C GLU A 238 28.28 -19.91 11.50
N LYS A 239 28.88 -20.59 10.52
CA LYS A 239 28.95 -20.11 9.13
C LYS A 239 27.58 -20.04 8.45
N ASP A 240 26.69 -20.98 8.71
CA ASP A 240 25.32 -20.96 8.21
C ASP A 240 24.52 -19.78 8.79
N GLN A 241 24.75 -19.45 10.07
CA GLN A 241 24.14 -18.28 10.70
C GLN A 241 24.67 -16.96 10.10
N GLU A 242 25.98 -16.88 9.84
CA GLU A 242 26.59 -15.73 9.15
C GLU A 242 26.02 -15.55 7.74
N LEU A 243 25.92 -16.64 6.97
CA LEU A 243 25.30 -16.65 5.64
C LEU A 243 23.82 -16.26 5.67
N HIS A 244 23.07 -16.73 6.66
CA HIS A 244 21.67 -16.35 6.86
C HIS A 244 21.55 -14.83 7.07
N ASN A 245 22.37 -14.24 7.94
CA ASN A 245 22.38 -12.80 8.19
C ASN A 245 22.71 -12.00 6.92
N HIS A 246 23.72 -12.42 6.14
CA HIS A 246 24.04 -11.77 4.86
C HIS A 246 22.87 -11.81 3.87
N ARG A 247 22.15 -12.94 3.77
CA ARG A 247 20.96 -13.06 2.91
C ARG A 247 19.84 -12.12 3.35
N VAL A 248 19.61 -11.99 4.66
CA VAL A 248 18.59 -11.07 5.21
C VAL A 248 18.94 -9.62 4.89
N VAL A 249 20.19 -9.20 5.08
CA VAL A 249 20.64 -7.84 4.77
C VAL A 249 20.48 -7.51 3.28
N LEU A 250 20.88 -8.44 2.40
CA LEU A 250 20.72 -8.28 0.94
C LEU A 250 19.23 -8.14 0.55
N ALA A 251 18.35 -8.94 1.14
CA ALA A 251 16.91 -8.86 0.88
C ALA A 251 16.34 -7.49 1.28
N VAL A 252 16.76 -6.93 2.41
CA VAL A 252 16.34 -5.60 2.89
C VAL A 252 16.83 -4.50 1.93
N ILE A 253 18.08 -4.56 1.48
CA ILE A 253 18.63 -3.59 0.51
C ILE A 253 17.83 -3.62 -0.80
N LEU A 254 17.57 -4.81 -1.34
CA LEU A 254 16.79 -4.99 -2.57
C LEU A 254 15.37 -4.45 -2.42
N PHE A 255 14.74 -4.65 -1.25
CA PHE A 255 13.42 -4.10 -0.96
C PHE A 255 13.40 -2.57 -1.01
N PHE A 256 14.37 -1.90 -0.38
CA PHE A 256 14.47 -0.43 -0.44
C PHE A 256 14.79 0.09 -1.85
N LEU A 257 15.63 -0.61 -2.61
CA LEU A 257 15.90 -0.25 -4.01
C LEU A 257 14.63 -0.32 -4.88
N CYS A 258 13.78 -1.33 -4.68
CA CYS A 258 12.49 -1.42 -5.34
C CYS A 258 11.56 -0.26 -4.97
N ILE A 259 11.51 0.14 -3.69
CA ILE A 259 10.72 1.30 -3.25
C ILE A 259 11.25 2.60 -3.87
N ILE A 260 12.56 2.83 -3.84
CA ILE A 260 13.19 4.03 -4.42
C ILE A 260 12.95 4.09 -5.92
N GLY A 261 13.10 2.97 -6.64
CA GLY A 261 12.80 2.87 -8.07
C GLY A 261 11.33 3.17 -8.38
N GLY A 262 10.41 2.59 -7.62
CA GLY A 262 8.97 2.83 -7.74
C GLY A 262 8.61 4.30 -7.47
N MET A 263 9.16 4.89 -6.40
CA MET A 263 8.94 6.30 -6.04
C MET A 263 9.55 7.24 -7.08
N SER A 264 10.74 6.95 -7.59
CA SER A 264 11.38 7.73 -8.65
C SER A 264 10.57 7.70 -9.94
N TYR A 265 10.06 6.53 -10.33
CA TYR A 265 9.17 6.39 -11.48
C TYR A 265 7.85 7.14 -11.28
N TRP A 266 7.25 7.05 -10.08
CA TRP A 266 6.04 7.77 -9.73
C TRP A 266 6.24 9.30 -9.81
N LEU A 267 7.32 9.83 -9.24
CA LEU A 267 7.67 11.26 -9.32
C LEU A 267 7.92 11.72 -10.76
N TYR A 268 8.60 10.90 -11.57
CA TYR A 268 8.82 11.17 -12.98
C TYR A 268 7.49 11.31 -13.74
N ARG A 269 6.56 10.37 -13.54
CA ARG A 269 5.22 10.41 -14.15
C ARG A 269 4.41 11.62 -13.69
N LEU A 270 4.47 11.96 -12.40
CA LEU A 270 3.79 13.13 -11.85
C LEU A 270 4.30 14.44 -12.48
N ASN A 271 5.61 14.54 -12.70
CA ASN A 271 6.23 15.72 -13.32
C ASN A 271 5.79 15.89 -14.78
N ILE A 272 5.69 14.79 -15.55
CA ILE A 272 5.16 14.85 -16.93
C ILE A 272 3.73 15.38 -16.93
N SER A 273 2.83 14.80 -16.13
CA SER A 273 1.43 15.24 -16.06
C SER A 273 1.30 16.70 -15.61
N ARG A 274 2.15 17.14 -14.67
CA ARG A 274 2.20 18.55 -14.25
C ARG A 274 2.63 19.48 -15.39
N LYS A 275 3.62 19.08 -16.18
CA LYS A 275 4.09 19.85 -17.35
C LYS A 275 2.99 19.97 -18.42
N GLU A 276 2.28 18.89 -18.69
CA GLU A 276 1.16 18.87 -19.64
C GLU A 276 0.02 19.79 -19.19
N ALA A 277 -0.41 19.68 -17.93
CA ALA A 277 -1.44 20.55 -17.35
C ALA A 277 -1.02 22.03 -17.39
N LEU A 278 0.25 22.34 -17.07
CA LEU A 278 0.77 23.71 -17.13
C LEU A 278 0.81 24.24 -18.57
N ALA A 279 1.16 23.39 -19.55
CA ALA A 279 1.15 23.77 -20.96
C ALA A 279 -0.28 24.06 -21.45
N GLU A 280 -1.26 23.25 -21.04
CA GLU A 280 -2.67 23.47 -21.37
C GLU A 280 -3.20 24.78 -20.76
N VAL A 281 -2.92 25.05 -19.49
CA VAL A 281 -3.30 26.31 -18.82
C VAL A 281 -2.65 27.51 -19.51
N LYS A 282 -1.35 27.44 -19.85
CA LYS A 282 -0.67 28.50 -20.60
C LYS A 282 -1.31 28.75 -21.97
N LYS A 283 -1.67 27.68 -22.69
CA LYS A 283 -2.35 27.78 -23.98
C LYS A 283 -3.73 28.44 -23.85
N LYS A 284 -4.53 28.03 -22.86
CA LYS A 284 -5.84 28.63 -22.57
C LYS A 284 -5.71 30.11 -22.21
N ASN A 285 -4.77 30.47 -21.33
CA ASN A 285 -4.53 31.87 -20.96
C ASN A 285 -4.10 32.71 -22.15
N LYS A 286 -3.22 32.19 -23.03
CA LYS A 286 -2.83 32.88 -24.27
C LYS A 286 -4.02 33.15 -25.18
N ASN A 287 -4.92 32.17 -25.34
CA ASN A 287 -6.12 32.32 -26.16
C ASN A 287 -7.08 33.35 -25.56
N ILE A 288 -7.34 33.29 -24.24
CA ILE A 288 -8.18 34.27 -23.53
C ILE A 288 -7.59 35.68 -23.69
N LEU A 289 -6.29 35.84 -23.47
CA LEU A 289 -5.60 37.12 -23.62
C LEU A 289 -5.72 37.65 -25.05
N SER A 290 -5.61 36.78 -26.06
CA SER A 290 -5.82 37.16 -27.47
C SER A 290 -7.24 37.66 -27.72
N SER A 291 -8.25 37.00 -27.17
CA SER A 291 -9.66 37.42 -27.32
C SER A 291 -9.95 38.75 -26.63
N ILE A 292 -9.39 38.97 -25.43
CA ILE A 292 -9.56 40.24 -24.71
C ILE A 292 -8.82 41.37 -25.44
N ASN A 293 -7.64 41.11 -26.01
CA ASN A 293 -6.95 42.10 -26.85
C ASN A 293 -7.72 42.43 -28.14
N TYR A 294 -8.44 41.46 -28.69
CA TYR A 294 -9.34 41.72 -29.81
C TYR A 294 -10.52 42.61 -29.37
N ALA A 295 -11.11 42.36 -28.20
CA ALA A 295 -12.14 43.22 -27.63
C ALA A 295 -11.63 44.66 -27.40
N ARG A 296 -10.41 44.83 -26.90
CA ARG A 296 -9.76 46.16 -26.78
C ARG A 296 -9.71 46.89 -28.12
N ARG A 297 -9.31 46.21 -29.19
CA ARG A 297 -9.26 46.82 -30.53
C ARG A 297 -10.63 47.29 -31.01
N ILE A 298 -11.69 46.55 -30.70
CA ILE A 298 -13.06 46.96 -31.02
C ILE A 298 -13.43 48.20 -30.20
N GLN A 299 -13.18 48.19 -28.89
CA GLN A 299 -13.46 49.34 -28.02
C GLN A 299 -12.70 50.60 -28.46
N GLU A 300 -11.40 50.48 -28.76
CA GLU A 300 -10.57 51.59 -29.25
C GLU A 300 -11.09 52.15 -30.58
N ALA A 301 -11.61 51.31 -31.47
CA ALA A 301 -12.20 51.74 -32.74
C ALA A 301 -13.55 52.46 -32.57
N MET A 302 -14.22 52.31 -31.42
CA MET A 302 -15.46 53.02 -31.11
C MET A 302 -15.20 54.38 -30.43
N LEU A 303 -14.02 54.59 -29.85
CA LEU A 303 -13.64 55.88 -29.27
C LEU A 303 -13.43 56.92 -30.38
N PRO A 304 -13.86 58.18 -30.17
CA PRO A 304 -13.67 59.21 -31.18
C PRO A 304 -12.17 59.52 -31.35
N PRO A 305 -11.70 59.69 -32.60
CA PRO A 305 -10.34 60.14 -32.87
C PRO A 305 -10.06 61.48 -32.18
N ARG A 306 -8.91 61.59 -31.51
CA ARG A 306 -8.46 62.84 -30.86
C ARG A 306 -8.54 64.05 -31.79
N LYS A 307 -8.12 63.88 -33.05
CA LYS A 307 -8.13 64.92 -34.08
C LYS A 307 -9.52 65.49 -34.36
N ASP A 308 -10.57 64.69 -34.22
CA ASP A 308 -11.94 65.13 -34.51
C ASP A 308 -12.40 66.11 -33.42
N ILE A 309 -12.09 65.81 -32.16
CA ILE A 309 -12.33 66.72 -31.03
C ILE A 309 -11.47 67.99 -31.19
N GLU A 310 -10.19 67.82 -31.51
CA GLU A 310 -9.26 68.94 -31.67
C GLU A 310 -9.62 69.87 -32.83
N SER A 311 -10.25 69.34 -33.88
CA SER A 311 -10.73 70.14 -35.02
C SER A 311 -11.75 71.21 -34.61
N ARG A 312 -12.45 70.98 -33.49
CA ARG A 312 -13.49 71.86 -32.97
C ARG A 312 -13.04 72.72 -31.79
N PHE A 313 -12.25 72.14 -30.88
CA PHE A 313 -11.86 72.80 -29.62
C PHE A 313 -10.38 73.24 -29.59
N GLY A 314 -9.60 72.99 -30.66
CA GLY A 314 -8.15 73.17 -30.64
C GLY A 314 -7.46 72.08 -29.81
N GLU A 315 -6.28 72.36 -29.26
CA GLU A 315 -5.58 71.38 -28.41
C GLU A 315 -6.44 71.00 -27.19
N ILE A 316 -6.52 69.70 -26.90
CA ILE A 316 -7.19 69.15 -25.71
C ILE A 316 -6.20 68.43 -24.81
N SER A 317 -6.55 68.27 -23.53
CA SER A 317 -5.87 67.39 -22.58
C SER A 317 -6.70 66.12 -22.40
N LEU A 318 -6.23 64.97 -22.85
CA LEU A 318 -6.98 63.71 -22.76
C LEU A 318 -6.14 62.61 -22.12
N MET A 319 -6.40 62.34 -20.85
CA MET A 319 -5.86 61.18 -20.15
C MET A 319 -6.91 60.07 -20.18
N PHE A 320 -6.62 58.97 -20.88
CA PHE A 320 -7.44 57.76 -20.90
C PHE A 320 -6.57 56.55 -20.56
N LYS A 321 -6.74 56.00 -19.36
CA LYS A 321 -5.88 54.95 -18.81
C LYS A 321 -6.74 53.83 -18.23
N PRO A 322 -7.05 52.79 -19.03
CA PRO A 322 -7.74 51.61 -18.54
C PRO A 322 -6.95 50.90 -17.43
N LYS A 323 -7.65 50.35 -16.44
CA LYS A 323 -7.10 49.50 -15.37
C LYS A 323 -6.71 48.13 -15.89
N ASP A 324 -7.60 47.53 -16.67
CA ASP A 324 -7.40 46.25 -17.34
C ASP A 324 -7.18 46.46 -18.85
N ILE A 325 -7.25 45.40 -19.66
CA ILE A 325 -7.07 45.47 -21.12
C ILE A 325 -8.23 46.21 -21.81
N VAL A 326 -9.41 46.20 -21.20
CA VAL A 326 -10.64 46.84 -21.71
C VAL A 326 -11.20 47.68 -20.57
N SER A 327 -11.69 48.87 -20.91
CA SER A 327 -12.13 49.90 -19.94
C SER A 327 -13.65 49.89 -19.73
N GLY A 328 -14.13 50.13 -18.52
CA GLY A 328 -15.51 50.58 -18.28
C GLY A 328 -15.71 52.04 -18.69
N ASP A 329 -14.67 52.87 -18.51
CA ASP A 329 -14.70 54.24 -18.96
C ASP A 329 -14.68 54.38 -20.49
N PHE A 330 -15.31 55.44 -20.98
CA PHE A 330 -15.13 55.92 -22.34
C PHE A 330 -15.37 57.43 -22.43
N TYR A 331 -14.86 58.03 -23.51
CA TYR A 331 -15.21 59.38 -23.91
C TYR A 331 -15.93 59.33 -25.26
N TRP A 332 -16.85 60.26 -25.47
CA TRP A 332 -17.72 60.28 -26.64
C TRP A 332 -17.81 61.70 -27.19
N TYR A 333 -17.84 61.80 -28.51
CA TYR A 333 -17.86 63.06 -29.23
C TYR A 333 -18.75 62.93 -30.45
N MET A 334 -19.55 63.96 -30.69
CA MET A 334 -20.37 64.07 -31.88
C MET A 334 -20.45 65.53 -32.28
N ASN A 335 -20.29 65.79 -33.57
CA ASN A 335 -20.38 67.10 -34.15
C ASN A 335 -21.17 67.02 -35.45
N ASP A 336 -22.25 67.77 -35.52
CA ASP A 336 -23.03 67.99 -36.72
C ASP A 336 -23.18 69.50 -37.00
N GLU A 337 -23.85 69.87 -38.09
CA GLU A 337 -24.03 71.29 -38.47
C GLU A 337 -24.76 72.12 -37.39
N SER A 338 -25.59 71.48 -36.58
CA SER A 338 -26.46 72.14 -35.61
C SER A 338 -25.86 72.21 -34.21
N LYS A 339 -24.99 71.25 -33.84
CA LYS A 339 -24.50 71.11 -32.47
C LYS A 339 -23.21 70.30 -32.34
N THR A 340 -22.49 70.58 -31.26
CA THR A 340 -21.36 69.79 -30.81
C THR A 340 -21.69 69.21 -29.43
N MET A 341 -21.52 67.91 -29.23
CA MET A 341 -21.64 67.27 -27.92
C MET A 341 -20.37 66.51 -27.56
N LEU A 342 -20.03 66.52 -26.29
CA LEU A 342 -18.87 65.83 -25.74
C LEU A 342 -19.25 65.22 -24.39
N ALA A 343 -18.81 63.99 -24.13
CA ALA A 343 -19.06 63.32 -22.86
C ALA A 343 -17.87 62.50 -22.38
N VAL A 344 -17.79 62.35 -21.07
CA VAL A 344 -16.92 61.38 -20.38
C VAL A 344 -17.81 60.55 -19.47
N ALA A 345 -17.69 59.24 -19.57
CA ALA A 345 -18.53 58.28 -18.89
C ALA A 345 -17.71 57.19 -18.22
N ASP A 346 -18.24 56.69 -17.11
CA ASP A 346 -17.76 55.60 -16.29
C ASP A 346 -18.90 54.58 -16.15
N CYS A 347 -18.68 53.36 -16.64
CA CYS A 347 -19.68 52.30 -16.59
C CYS A 347 -19.45 51.36 -15.41
N THR A 348 -20.52 50.77 -14.86
CA THR A 348 -20.42 49.80 -13.78
C THR A 348 -19.49 48.63 -14.15
N GLY A 349 -18.43 48.46 -13.35
CA GLY A 349 -17.46 47.39 -13.50
C GLY A 349 -16.33 47.73 -14.47
N HIS A 350 -15.22 46.99 -14.38
CA HIS A 350 -14.03 47.17 -15.22
C HIS A 350 -13.72 45.89 -16.01
N GLY A 351 -12.76 45.96 -16.92
CA GLY A 351 -12.39 44.81 -17.75
C GLY A 351 -13.46 44.48 -18.79
N VAL A 352 -13.71 43.19 -19.02
CA VAL A 352 -14.62 42.75 -20.10
C VAL A 352 -16.08 43.18 -19.87
N PRO A 353 -16.70 43.02 -18.69
CA PRO A 353 -18.07 43.50 -18.45
C PRO A 353 -18.21 45.02 -18.61
N GLY A 354 -17.27 45.79 -18.04
CA GLY A 354 -17.22 47.25 -18.20
C GLY A 354 -17.12 47.66 -19.67
N GLY A 355 -16.28 46.97 -20.45
CA GLY A 355 -16.15 47.22 -21.88
C GLY A 355 -17.42 47.01 -22.69
N PHE A 356 -18.22 45.98 -22.37
CA PHE A 356 -19.52 45.80 -23.03
C PHE A 356 -20.49 46.94 -22.67
N MET A 357 -20.47 47.39 -21.42
CA MET A 357 -21.27 48.54 -20.98
C MET A 357 -20.84 49.84 -21.67
N SER A 358 -19.54 50.06 -21.82
CA SER A 358 -18.99 51.23 -22.51
C SER A 358 -19.43 51.26 -23.98
N MET A 359 -19.39 50.11 -24.67
CA MET A 359 -19.84 49.97 -26.05
C MET A 359 -21.35 50.24 -26.19
N LEU A 360 -22.16 49.68 -25.28
CA LEU A 360 -23.60 49.93 -25.25
C LEU A 360 -23.91 51.40 -24.99
N GLY A 361 -23.24 52.01 -24.01
CA GLY A 361 -23.38 53.42 -23.67
C GLY A 361 -23.06 54.33 -24.86
N SER A 362 -21.92 54.12 -25.51
CA SER A 362 -21.51 54.87 -26.70
C SER A 362 -22.51 54.73 -27.85
N GLU A 363 -23.03 53.52 -28.10
CA GLU A 363 -24.01 53.31 -29.18
C GLU A 363 -25.35 53.99 -28.87
N LEU A 364 -25.81 53.96 -27.63
CA LEU A 364 -27.02 54.66 -27.22
C LEU A 364 -26.86 56.18 -27.33
N LEU A 365 -25.71 56.74 -26.97
CA LEU A 365 -25.41 58.16 -27.18
C LEU A 365 -25.45 58.52 -28.67
N ASN A 366 -24.83 57.72 -29.54
CA ASN A 366 -24.87 57.92 -31.00
C ASN A 366 -26.31 57.93 -31.55
N LYS A 367 -27.14 57.00 -31.09
CA LYS A 367 -28.54 56.88 -31.52
C LYS A 367 -29.38 58.07 -31.05
N VAL A 368 -29.30 58.41 -29.76
CA VAL A 368 -30.20 59.39 -29.13
C VAL A 368 -29.79 60.82 -29.44
N SER A 369 -28.49 61.11 -29.54
CA SER A 369 -27.97 62.45 -29.80
C SER A 369 -28.55 63.10 -31.06
N ARG A 370 -28.87 62.32 -32.10
CA ARG A 370 -29.48 62.82 -33.34
C ARG A 370 -30.94 63.27 -33.17
N LEU A 371 -31.60 62.85 -32.09
CA LEU A 371 -33.03 63.08 -31.85
C LEU A 371 -33.31 64.24 -30.89
N VAL A 372 -32.27 64.74 -30.19
CA VAL A 372 -32.43 65.72 -29.11
C VAL A 372 -31.83 67.06 -29.50
N GLU A 373 -32.49 68.16 -29.14
CA GLU A 373 -31.98 69.52 -29.36
C GLU A 373 -30.72 69.80 -28.52
N TRP A 374 -29.82 70.65 -29.03
CA TRP A 374 -28.54 70.94 -28.37
C TRP A 374 -28.68 71.61 -27.00
N ASN A 375 -29.76 72.34 -26.76
CA ASN A 375 -30.03 73.04 -25.51
C ASN A 375 -30.79 72.18 -24.47
N LYS A 376 -30.95 70.87 -24.72
CA LYS A 376 -31.68 69.95 -23.84
C LYS A 376 -30.93 68.62 -23.58
N PRO A 377 -29.66 68.65 -23.12
CA PRO A 377 -28.88 67.42 -22.89
C PRO A 377 -29.49 66.47 -21.83
N GLU A 378 -30.30 66.98 -20.91
CA GLU A 378 -31.03 66.20 -19.91
C GLU A 378 -32.04 65.22 -20.53
N ASN A 379 -32.64 65.58 -21.67
CA ASN A 379 -33.53 64.69 -22.43
C ASN A 379 -32.76 63.54 -23.07
N LEU A 380 -31.53 63.80 -23.52
CA LEU A 380 -30.64 62.77 -24.05
C LEU A 380 -30.29 61.76 -22.93
N LEU A 381 -29.87 62.24 -21.75
CA LEU A 381 -29.58 61.36 -20.62
C LEU A 381 -30.82 60.56 -20.18
N THR A 382 -31.99 61.19 -20.14
CA THR A 382 -33.25 60.52 -19.79
C THR A 382 -33.60 59.40 -20.77
N GLN A 383 -33.43 59.64 -22.07
CA GLN A 383 -33.69 58.62 -23.09
C GLN A 383 -32.67 57.48 -23.04
N VAL A 384 -31.38 57.78 -22.86
CA VAL A 384 -30.32 56.76 -22.68
C VAL A 384 -30.58 55.92 -21.43
N ASP A 385 -30.96 56.52 -20.30
CA ASP A 385 -31.34 55.82 -19.07
C ASP A 385 -32.45 54.79 -19.31
N ASN A 386 -33.49 55.20 -20.04
CA ASN A 386 -34.61 54.34 -20.40
C ASN A 386 -34.20 53.23 -21.38
N ASP A 387 -33.31 53.51 -22.32
CA ASP A 387 -32.77 52.51 -23.25
C ASP A 387 -31.87 51.50 -22.52
N ILE A 388 -30.99 51.92 -21.60
CA ILE A 388 -30.17 51.00 -20.78
C ILE A 388 -31.08 50.08 -19.95
N LYS A 389 -32.07 50.65 -19.25
CA LYS A 389 -33.03 49.87 -18.45
C LYS A 389 -33.78 48.84 -19.29
N ARG A 390 -34.20 49.20 -20.51
CA ARG A 390 -34.89 48.28 -21.44
C ARG A 390 -33.96 47.17 -21.95
N ASN A 391 -32.70 47.47 -22.25
CA ASN A 391 -31.75 46.49 -22.77
C ASN A 391 -31.26 45.51 -21.70
N LEU A 392 -31.09 45.96 -20.45
CA LEU A 392 -30.47 45.17 -19.38
C LEU A 392 -31.47 44.56 -18.39
N ARG A 393 -32.66 45.15 -18.22
CA ARG A 393 -33.66 44.65 -17.25
C ARG A 393 -34.87 44.07 -17.97
N LYS A 394 -34.85 42.76 -18.22
CA LYS A 394 -36.04 42.02 -18.67
C LYS A 394 -37.06 41.91 -17.54
N GLU A 395 -38.34 42.11 -17.84
CA GLU A 395 -39.42 41.87 -16.89
C GLU A 395 -39.45 40.37 -16.51
N GLY A 396 -39.41 40.06 -15.21
CA GLY A 396 -39.51 38.70 -14.67
C GLY A 396 -38.18 37.97 -14.39
N ALA A 397 -37.01 38.58 -14.59
CA ALA A 397 -35.73 37.98 -14.22
C ALA A 397 -35.43 38.15 -12.71
N GLU A 398 -35.17 37.05 -11.99
CA GLU A 398 -34.83 37.04 -10.55
C GLU A 398 -33.52 37.76 -10.21
N GLN A 399 -32.64 37.97 -11.19
CA GLN A 399 -31.41 38.73 -11.06
C GLN A 399 -31.42 39.91 -12.03
N THR A 400 -31.85 41.09 -11.55
CA THR A 400 -31.57 42.34 -12.28
C THR A 400 -30.21 42.84 -11.85
N SER A 401 -29.24 42.90 -12.77
CA SER A 401 -27.99 43.59 -12.49
C SER A 401 -28.25 45.09 -12.31
N ASP A 402 -27.53 45.71 -11.37
CA ASP A 402 -27.53 47.18 -11.18
C ASP A 402 -26.48 47.86 -12.08
N ASP A 403 -26.30 47.30 -13.28
CA ASP A 403 -25.40 47.84 -14.29
C ASP A 403 -25.92 49.18 -14.80
N GLY A 404 -25.00 50.12 -14.97
CA GLY A 404 -25.32 51.50 -15.25
C GLY A 404 -24.09 52.29 -15.71
N MET A 405 -24.27 53.61 -15.72
CA MET A 405 -23.25 54.53 -16.18
C MET A 405 -23.37 55.88 -15.49
N ASP A 406 -22.25 56.38 -15.00
CA ASP A 406 -22.07 57.75 -14.56
C ASP A 406 -21.46 58.54 -15.72
N ILE A 407 -21.93 59.76 -15.96
CA ILE A 407 -21.58 60.52 -17.17
C ILE A 407 -21.61 62.02 -16.91
N SER A 408 -20.70 62.74 -17.54
CA SER A 408 -20.77 64.18 -17.75
C SER A 408 -20.98 64.44 -19.22
N LEU A 409 -22.05 65.14 -19.58
CA LEU A 409 -22.42 65.48 -20.96
C LEU A 409 -22.45 67.00 -21.12
N LEU A 410 -21.73 67.47 -22.13
CA LEU A 410 -21.71 68.85 -22.57
C LEU A 410 -22.31 68.95 -23.96
N SER A 411 -23.17 69.94 -24.16
CA SER A 411 -23.80 70.23 -25.44
C SER A 411 -23.67 71.72 -25.77
N PHE A 412 -22.93 72.00 -26.83
CA PHE A 412 -22.54 73.35 -27.24
C PHE A 412 -23.38 73.82 -28.41
N ASN A 413 -23.57 75.13 -28.48
CA ASN A 413 -24.02 75.78 -29.72
C ASN A 413 -22.89 75.83 -30.77
N SER A 414 -23.27 76.26 -31.98
CA SER A 414 -22.39 76.29 -33.15
C SER A 414 -21.22 77.27 -33.06
N ASP A 415 -21.27 78.29 -32.19
CA ASP A 415 -20.18 79.25 -32.00
C ASP A 415 -19.37 79.05 -30.70
N LEU A 416 -19.70 78.02 -29.91
CA LEU A 416 -19.09 77.72 -28.60
C LEU A 416 -19.23 78.84 -27.55
N SER A 417 -20.12 79.81 -27.75
CA SER A 417 -20.39 80.85 -26.73
C SER A 417 -21.22 80.34 -25.56
N LYS A 418 -21.87 79.18 -25.70
CA LYS A 418 -22.77 78.63 -24.70
C LYS A 418 -22.69 77.10 -24.65
N VAL A 419 -22.71 76.57 -23.44
CA VAL A 419 -22.78 75.12 -23.20
C VAL A 419 -23.89 74.80 -22.21
N PHE A 420 -24.60 73.71 -22.47
CA PHE A 420 -25.48 73.08 -21.51
C PHE A 420 -24.78 71.84 -20.93
N PHE A 421 -24.70 71.78 -19.61
CA PHE A 421 -24.17 70.63 -18.88
C PHE A 421 -25.32 69.82 -18.28
N SER A 422 -25.30 68.50 -18.50
CA SER A 422 -26.11 67.56 -17.73
C SER A 422 -25.24 66.37 -17.34
N GLY A 423 -25.42 65.84 -16.14
CA GLY A 423 -24.59 64.75 -15.65
C GLY A 423 -25.34 63.77 -14.75
N ALA A 424 -24.85 62.54 -14.73
CA ALA A 424 -25.26 61.47 -13.82
C ALA A 424 -24.06 61.15 -12.92
N ASN A 425 -24.14 61.54 -11.64
CA ASN A 425 -23.08 61.50 -10.61
C ASN A 425 -21.78 62.28 -10.90
N ASN A 426 -21.26 62.23 -12.12
CA ASN A 426 -20.01 62.87 -12.53
C ASN A 426 -20.19 64.39 -12.71
N PRO A 427 -19.27 65.21 -12.14
CA PRO A 427 -19.35 66.66 -12.22
C PRO A 427 -18.62 67.23 -13.44
N LEU A 428 -18.94 68.49 -13.75
CA LEU A 428 -18.12 69.34 -14.62
C LEU A 428 -17.36 70.35 -13.75
N LEU A 429 -16.06 70.50 -14.02
CA LEU A 429 -15.24 71.57 -13.43
C LEU A 429 -14.93 72.62 -14.49
N LEU A 430 -15.34 73.86 -14.26
CA LEU A 430 -14.96 75.02 -15.05
C LEU A 430 -13.93 75.85 -14.30
N ILE A 431 -12.82 76.19 -14.95
CA ILE A 431 -11.84 77.16 -14.46
C ILE A 431 -11.93 78.41 -15.33
N ARG A 432 -12.19 79.56 -14.68
CA ARG A 432 -12.25 80.88 -15.31
C ARG A 432 -11.29 81.81 -14.58
N GLY A 433 -10.19 82.16 -15.25
CA GLY A 433 -9.11 82.91 -14.61
C GLY A 433 -8.53 82.14 -13.42
N ASN A 434 -8.76 82.63 -12.20
CA ASN A 434 -8.32 81.98 -10.96
C ASN A 434 -9.49 81.42 -10.12
N GLU A 435 -10.71 81.38 -10.68
CA GLU A 435 -11.90 80.86 -10.01
C GLU A 435 -12.25 79.47 -10.56
N ASP A 436 -12.73 78.60 -9.67
CA ASP A 436 -13.20 77.25 -10.01
C ASP A 436 -14.68 77.09 -9.69
N PHE A 437 -15.44 76.56 -10.65
CA PHE A 437 -16.87 76.32 -10.57
C PHE A 437 -17.13 74.83 -10.78
N LEU A 438 -17.70 74.17 -9.77
CA LEU A 438 -18.02 72.75 -9.83
C LEU A 438 -19.52 72.54 -10.00
N PHE A 439 -19.93 72.20 -11.23
CA PHE A 439 -21.29 71.84 -11.57
C PHE A 439 -21.52 70.37 -11.26
N ARG A 440 -22.54 70.04 -10.47
CA ARG A 440 -22.77 68.68 -9.99
C ARG A 440 -23.77 67.97 -10.89
N GLY A 441 -23.43 66.76 -11.33
CA GLY A 441 -24.42 65.87 -11.92
C GLY A 441 -25.54 65.51 -10.94
N THR A 442 -26.69 65.12 -11.48
CA THR A 442 -27.79 64.53 -10.72
C THR A 442 -27.25 63.34 -9.93
N LYS A 443 -27.55 63.26 -8.63
CA LYS A 443 -27.09 62.19 -7.72
C LYS A 443 -27.79 60.84 -7.98
N ARG A 444 -27.62 60.31 -9.18
CA ARG A 444 -27.97 58.95 -9.63
C ARG A 444 -27.23 58.67 -10.94
N GLY A 445 -26.92 57.39 -11.19
CA GLY A 445 -26.43 56.92 -12.48
C GLY A 445 -27.55 56.67 -13.49
N LEU A 446 -27.17 56.49 -14.75
CA LEU A 446 -28.00 55.93 -15.82
C LEU A 446 -28.12 54.41 -15.64
N GLY A 447 -29.25 53.80 -16.00
CA GLY A 447 -29.49 52.35 -15.84
C GLY A 447 -29.85 51.91 -14.41
N GLY A 448 -29.59 52.78 -13.42
CA GLY A 448 -29.73 52.53 -11.98
C GLY A 448 -31.14 52.15 -11.50
N SER A 449 -31.22 51.78 -10.22
CA SER A 449 -32.42 51.23 -9.58
C SER A 449 -33.70 52.04 -9.82
N LYS A 450 -34.82 51.35 -10.09
CA LYS A 450 -36.17 51.94 -10.27
C LYS A 450 -36.63 52.81 -9.09
N ARG A 451 -35.97 52.71 -7.92
CA ARG A 451 -36.32 53.46 -6.70
C ARG A 451 -35.94 54.94 -6.77
N ASN A 452 -34.90 55.31 -7.51
CA ASN A 452 -34.49 56.71 -7.63
C ASN A 452 -35.04 57.32 -8.92
N LYS A 453 -36.14 58.08 -8.80
CA LYS A 453 -36.86 58.73 -9.91
C LYS A 453 -36.45 60.17 -10.18
N LYS A 454 -35.31 60.64 -9.66
CA LYS A 454 -34.86 62.02 -9.93
C LYS A 454 -34.71 62.23 -11.43
N GLU A 455 -35.25 63.32 -11.95
CA GLU A 455 -35.06 63.69 -13.34
C GLU A 455 -33.65 64.24 -13.53
N PHE A 456 -33.09 64.09 -14.73
CA PHE A 456 -31.84 64.75 -15.05
C PHE A 456 -32.11 66.24 -15.27
N GLU A 457 -31.19 67.06 -14.82
CA GLU A 457 -31.26 68.51 -14.94
C GLU A 457 -30.14 68.99 -15.85
N ALA A 458 -30.36 70.12 -16.51
CA ALA A 458 -29.33 70.79 -17.30
C ALA A 458 -29.05 72.19 -16.76
N GLU A 459 -27.76 72.52 -16.68
CA GLU A 459 -27.27 73.83 -16.31
C GLU A 459 -26.73 74.55 -17.55
N SER A 460 -27.22 75.76 -17.80
CA SER A 460 -26.77 76.62 -18.89
C SER A 460 -25.59 77.47 -18.42
N ILE A 461 -24.49 77.44 -19.18
CA ILE A 461 -23.27 78.17 -18.87
C ILE A 461 -22.88 79.02 -20.09
N ASP A 462 -22.78 80.34 -19.89
CA ASP A 462 -22.21 81.24 -20.90
C ASP A 462 -20.68 81.19 -20.81
N LEU A 463 -20.06 80.83 -21.92
CA LEU A 463 -18.62 80.59 -22.02
C LEU A 463 -17.88 81.86 -22.40
N GLN A 464 -16.69 82.02 -21.82
CA GLN A 464 -15.78 83.12 -22.09
C GLN A 464 -14.49 82.56 -22.70
N LYS A 465 -13.88 83.33 -23.59
CA LYS A 465 -12.58 82.98 -24.16
C LYS A 465 -11.56 82.76 -23.04
N GLY A 466 -10.87 81.62 -23.09
CA GLY A 466 -9.88 81.21 -22.08
C GLY A 466 -10.44 80.32 -20.97
N ASP A 467 -11.76 80.13 -20.89
CA ASP A 467 -12.39 79.16 -19.99
C ASP A 467 -11.83 77.76 -20.23
N VAL A 468 -11.58 77.01 -19.16
CA VAL A 468 -11.14 75.61 -19.23
C VAL A 468 -12.16 74.71 -18.58
N LEU A 469 -12.66 73.74 -19.34
CA LEU A 469 -13.65 72.77 -18.89
C LEU A 469 -12.98 71.41 -18.70
N TYR A 470 -13.19 70.78 -17.54
CA TYR A 470 -12.74 69.42 -17.24
C TYR A 470 -13.90 68.50 -16.90
N MET A 471 -13.92 67.34 -17.54
CA MET A 471 -14.76 66.19 -17.20
C MET A 471 -13.86 65.03 -16.77
N PHE A 472 -14.26 64.29 -15.74
CA PHE A 472 -13.45 63.20 -15.22
C PHE A 472 -14.30 62.11 -14.56
N THR A 473 -13.79 60.89 -14.60
CA THR A 473 -14.33 59.71 -13.91
C THR A 473 -13.70 59.57 -12.53
N ASP A 474 -14.17 58.60 -11.73
CA ASP A 474 -13.75 58.49 -10.34
C ASP A 474 -12.34 57.87 -10.15
N GLY A 475 -11.79 57.17 -11.16
CA GLY A 475 -10.55 56.42 -10.97
C GLY A 475 -9.34 57.26 -10.58
N PHE A 476 -9.24 58.52 -11.03
CA PHE A 476 -8.16 59.42 -10.59
C PHE A 476 -8.29 59.75 -9.09
N GLN A 477 -9.49 60.18 -8.67
CA GLN A 477 -9.74 60.58 -7.28
C GLN A 477 -9.74 59.39 -6.32
N ASP A 478 -10.07 58.19 -6.79
CA ASP A 478 -10.16 56.98 -5.98
C ASP A 478 -8.88 56.16 -5.95
N GLN A 479 -7.84 56.57 -6.69
CA GLN A 479 -6.52 55.96 -6.65
C GLN A 479 -5.89 56.06 -5.25
N PHE A 480 -5.52 54.90 -4.70
CA PHE A 480 -4.75 54.80 -3.47
C PHE A 480 -3.26 55.06 -3.74
N GLY A 481 -2.62 55.79 -2.82
CA GLY A 481 -1.22 56.18 -2.99
C GLY A 481 -0.71 57.14 -1.92
N GLY A 482 0.46 57.72 -2.20
CA GLY A 482 1.17 58.62 -1.30
C GLY A 482 1.75 57.93 -0.05
N PRO A 483 2.41 58.69 0.84
CA PRO A 483 3.11 58.16 2.01
C PRO A 483 2.22 57.36 2.98
N ASP A 484 0.96 57.76 3.10
CA ASP A 484 -0.02 57.16 4.02
C ASP A 484 -0.95 56.14 3.35
N ASN A 485 -0.72 55.83 2.06
CA ASN A 485 -1.56 54.94 1.26
C ASN A 485 -3.07 55.28 1.35
N ARG A 486 -3.43 56.50 0.96
CA ARG A 486 -4.83 57.01 0.99
C ARG A 486 -5.33 57.30 -0.43
N LYS A 487 -6.66 57.43 -0.58
CA LYS A 487 -7.26 57.94 -1.82
C LYS A 487 -6.77 59.35 -2.15
N PHE A 488 -6.64 59.68 -3.44
CA PHE A 488 -6.26 61.02 -3.89
C PHE A 488 -7.31 62.07 -3.49
N MET A 489 -8.59 61.70 -3.56
CA MET A 489 -9.78 62.51 -3.28
C MET A 489 -10.08 63.60 -4.31
N ARG A 490 -11.37 63.81 -4.61
CA ARG A 490 -11.86 64.84 -5.56
C ARG A 490 -11.28 66.23 -5.30
N LYS A 491 -11.21 66.62 -4.02
CA LYS A 491 -10.74 67.95 -3.64
C LYS A 491 -9.30 68.21 -4.11
N LYS A 492 -8.42 67.21 -4.03
CA LYS A 492 -7.05 67.34 -4.54
C LYS A 492 -7.03 67.37 -6.07
N LEU A 493 -7.86 66.56 -6.73
CA LEU A 493 -7.96 66.56 -8.19
C LEU A 493 -8.41 67.93 -8.73
N CYS A 494 -9.46 68.53 -8.16
CA CYS A 494 -9.89 69.87 -8.57
C CYS A 494 -8.80 70.93 -8.34
N LEU A 495 -8.04 70.84 -7.23
CA LEU A 495 -6.91 71.74 -6.98
C LEU A 495 -5.79 71.57 -8.02
N LEU A 496 -5.43 70.34 -8.35
CA LEU A 496 -4.44 70.03 -9.38
C LEU A 496 -4.88 70.56 -10.75
N LEU A 497 -6.14 70.31 -11.14
CA LEU A 497 -6.70 70.78 -12.41
C LEU A 497 -6.70 72.32 -12.48
N LYS A 498 -7.02 72.99 -11.37
CA LYS A 498 -6.93 74.45 -11.26
C LYS A 498 -5.50 74.95 -11.44
N GLU A 499 -4.52 74.33 -10.78
CA GLU A 499 -3.10 74.70 -10.87
C GLU A 499 -2.56 74.60 -12.30
N ILE A 500 -2.90 73.52 -13.01
CA ILE A 500 -2.40 73.28 -14.37
C ILE A 500 -3.21 73.99 -15.46
N SER A 501 -4.39 74.53 -15.14
CA SER A 501 -5.33 75.11 -16.11
C SER A 501 -4.77 76.25 -16.96
N SER A 502 -3.72 76.93 -16.53
CA SER A 502 -3.04 77.99 -17.29
C SER A 502 -2.01 77.46 -18.29
N MET A 503 -1.59 76.20 -18.15
CA MET A 503 -0.59 75.57 -19.02
C MET A 503 -1.18 75.21 -20.40
N PRO A 504 -0.35 75.02 -21.44
CA PRO A 504 -0.76 74.39 -22.69
C PRO A 504 -1.41 73.02 -22.45
N MET A 505 -2.45 72.68 -23.21
CA MET A 505 -3.28 71.49 -22.95
C MET A 505 -2.47 70.18 -22.95
N LYS A 506 -1.48 70.07 -23.84
CA LYS A 506 -0.57 68.93 -23.83
C LYS A 506 0.27 68.81 -22.54
N GLN A 507 0.74 69.93 -21.99
CA GLN A 507 1.49 69.93 -20.72
C GLN A 507 0.60 69.57 -19.52
N GLN A 508 -0.69 69.94 -19.57
CA GLN A 508 -1.65 69.52 -18.55
C GLN A 508 -1.81 68.00 -18.53
N GLU A 509 -1.94 67.37 -19.70
CA GLU A 509 -2.02 65.91 -19.85
C GLU A 509 -0.78 65.21 -19.28
N GLU A 510 0.41 65.70 -19.63
CA GLU A 510 1.69 65.18 -19.12
C GLU A 510 1.79 65.32 -17.59
N LYS A 511 1.39 66.47 -17.05
CA LYS A 511 1.38 66.73 -15.60
C LYS A 511 0.38 65.83 -14.86
N LEU A 512 -0.81 65.62 -15.42
CA LEU A 512 -1.81 64.69 -14.86
C LEU A 512 -1.27 63.26 -14.80
N ALA A 513 -0.67 62.78 -15.90
CA ALA A 513 -0.08 61.45 -15.96
C ALA A 513 1.06 61.28 -14.94
N SER A 514 1.96 62.27 -14.87
CA SER A 514 3.07 62.26 -13.91
C SER A 514 2.59 62.30 -12.47
N GLU A 515 1.60 63.12 -12.14
CA GLU A 515 1.07 63.23 -10.78
C GLU A 515 0.36 61.93 -10.35
N PHE A 516 -0.41 61.32 -11.27
CA PHE A 516 -1.08 60.05 -11.03
C PHE A 516 -0.08 58.91 -10.77
N ASP A 517 0.93 58.76 -11.63
CA ASP A 517 1.94 57.70 -11.46
C ASP A 517 2.82 57.93 -10.23
N SER A 518 3.13 59.19 -9.89
CA SER A 518 3.82 59.55 -8.64
C SER A 518 3.00 59.19 -7.42
N TRP A 519 1.71 59.54 -7.39
CA TRP A 519 0.81 59.22 -6.28
C TRP A 519 0.66 57.71 -6.09
N LYS A 520 0.37 56.98 -7.17
CA LYS A 520 0.23 55.51 -7.17
C LYS A 520 1.52 54.80 -6.74
N GLY A 521 2.68 55.32 -7.14
CA GLY A 521 3.98 54.69 -6.90
C GLY A 521 4.05 53.28 -7.48
N THR A 522 4.48 52.30 -6.68
CA THR A 522 4.51 50.88 -7.05
C THR A 522 3.17 50.16 -6.85
N GLY A 523 2.13 50.88 -6.41
CA GLY A 523 0.80 50.36 -6.21
C GLY A 523 0.11 49.96 -7.52
N LYS A 524 -0.99 49.22 -7.40
CA LYS A 524 -1.85 48.88 -8.54
C LYS A 524 -2.81 50.05 -8.83
N GLN A 525 -3.19 50.16 -10.10
CA GLN A 525 -4.28 51.06 -10.48
C GLN A 525 -5.61 50.50 -9.95
N MET A 526 -6.41 51.35 -9.31
CA MET A 526 -7.62 50.93 -8.60
C MET A 526 -8.85 50.85 -9.51
N ASP A 527 -8.97 51.81 -10.45
CA ASP A 527 -10.06 51.87 -11.42
C ASP A 527 -9.61 52.39 -12.78
N ASP A 528 -10.49 52.32 -13.79
CA ASP A 528 -10.30 53.00 -15.07
C ASP A 528 -10.21 54.53 -14.84
N VAL A 529 -9.33 55.22 -15.58
CA VAL A 529 -9.08 56.66 -15.37
C VAL A 529 -9.29 57.42 -16.65
N THR A 530 -10.25 58.35 -16.63
CA THR A 530 -10.49 59.28 -17.73
C THR A 530 -10.57 60.71 -17.22
N VAL A 531 -9.75 61.59 -17.79
CA VAL A 531 -9.79 63.04 -17.56
C VAL A 531 -9.67 63.74 -18.92
N LEU A 532 -10.70 64.51 -19.28
CA LEU A 532 -10.73 65.30 -20.50
C LEU A 532 -10.83 66.78 -20.14
N GLY A 533 -9.85 67.56 -20.59
CA GLY A 533 -9.79 69.01 -20.50
C GLY A 533 -9.83 69.68 -21.88
N MET A 534 -10.55 70.78 -22.01
CA MET A 534 -10.60 71.61 -23.23
C MET A 534 -10.64 73.10 -22.89
N ARG A 535 -10.12 73.95 -23.78
CA ARG A 535 -10.12 75.41 -23.65
C ARG A 535 -11.04 76.03 -24.70
N ILE A 536 -11.81 77.04 -24.31
CA ILE A 536 -12.69 77.82 -25.20
C ILE A 536 -11.98 79.02 -25.82
#